data_AF-A0AAE4NNI0-F1
#
_entry.id   AF-A0AAE4NNI0-F1
#
_cell.length_a   1.000
_cell.length_b   1.000
_cell.length_c   1.000
_cell.angle_alpha   90.00
_cell.angle_beta   90.00
_cell.angle_gamma   90.00
#
_symmetry.space_group_name_H-M   'P 1'
#
loop_
_entity.id
_entity.type
_entity.pdbx_description
1 polymer ?
#
loop_
_entity_poly.entity_id
_entity_poly.type
_entity_poly.pdbx_seq_one_letter_code
_entity_poly.pdbx_strand_id
1 'polypeptide(L)'
;MKSTPLILAAGVIFGAIYGTNALLPDMYDNPTSEVQAGQARIPGLSCTEEEGSTGSEPRWDCDGTQIRAKEVGVQDKDQATRRYLRAMGEGTAMPEGDIDRDGDKRTLSDGDLVAISVEGDGPTTFLSLRGPRAEELAQEVEKA
;
A
#
# COMPACT_ATOMS: atom_id res chain seq x y z
N MET A 1 -57.81 -5.27 -36.40
CA MET A 1 -56.34 -5.08 -36.35
C MET A 1 -56.05 -3.60 -36.29
N LYS A 2 -55.16 -3.24 -35.36
CA LYS A 2 -54.83 -1.90 -34.86
C LYS A 2 -53.58 -1.42 -35.59
N SER A 3 -53.55 -0.19 -36.08
CA SER A 3 -52.31 0.58 -36.32
C SER A 3 -52.64 2.04 -36.63
N THR A 4 -52.44 2.90 -35.63
CA THR A 4 -52.50 4.36 -35.74
C THR A 4 -51.10 4.87 -36.11
N PRO A 5 -50.92 5.69 -37.17
CA PRO A 5 -49.67 6.40 -37.37
C PRO A 5 -49.65 7.73 -36.60
N LEU A 6 -48.44 8.02 -36.15
CA LEU A 6 -48.03 9.00 -35.16
C LEU A 6 -47.47 10.23 -35.88
N ILE A 7 -48.03 11.43 -35.68
CA ILE A 7 -47.29 12.69 -35.88
C ILE A 7 -47.84 13.75 -34.91
N LEU A 8 -47.01 14.19 -33.97
CA LEU A 8 -47.12 15.49 -33.33
C LEU A 8 -45.71 16.08 -33.23
N ALA A 9 -45.37 16.88 -34.24
CA ALA A 9 -44.30 17.85 -34.15
C ALA A 9 -44.87 19.11 -33.49
N ALA A 10 -44.39 19.44 -32.30
CA ALA A 10 -44.49 20.78 -31.75
C ALA A 10 -43.14 21.08 -31.10
N GLY A 11 -42.32 21.84 -31.84
CA GLY A 11 -41.05 22.32 -31.37
C GLY A 11 -41.21 23.29 -30.20
N VAL A 12 -40.25 23.25 -29.29
CA VAL A 12 -39.89 24.38 -28.44
C VAL A 12 -38.36 24.44 -28.44
N ILE A 13 -37.83 25.43 -29.17
CA ILE A 13 -36.43 25.85 -29.08
C ILE A 13 -36.37 26.87 -27.95
N PHE A 14 -35.78 26.47 -26.82
CA PHE A 14 -35.13 27.32 -25.83
C PHE A 14 -34.01 26.42 -25.29
N GLY A 15 -32.73 26.72 -25.42
CA GLY A 15 -32.02 27.97 -25.19
C GLY A 15 -30.79 27.54 -24.38
N ALA A 16 -29.60 27.99 -24.78
CA ALA A 16 -28.32 27.50 -24.30
C ALA A 16 -28.19 27.46 -22.77
N ILE A 17 -27.71 26.34 -22.24
CA ILE A 17 -26.73 26.36 -21.15
C ILE A 17 -25.57 25.49 -21.62
N TYR A 18 -24.43 26.15 -21.75
CA TYR A 18 -23.14 25.59 -22.11
C TYR A 18 -22.86 24.32 -21.33
N GLY A 19 -22.23 23.37 -22.02
CA GLY A 19 -21.88 22.06 -21.51
C GLY A 19 -21.40 22.13 -20.07
N THR A 20 -22.18 21.50 -19.20
CA THR A 20 -21.65 20.79 -18.06
C THR A 20 -20.45 20.00 -18.56
N ASN A 21 -19.25 20.54 -18.38
CA ASN A 21 -18.09 19.71 -18.10
C ASN A 21 -18.42 19.03 -16.77
N ALA A 22 -19.30 18.03 -16.84
CA ALA A 22 -19.29 16.94 -15.90
C ALA A 22 -17.90 16.35 -16.10
N LEU A 23 -16.96 16.85 -15.30
CA LEU A 23 -15.72 16.17 -15.00
C LEU A 23 -16.14 14.73 -14.72
N LEU A 24 -15.86 13.85 -15.69
CA LEU A 24 -15.95 12.42 -15.50
C LEU A 24 -15.28 12.14 -14.16
N PRO A 25 -15.87 11.36 -13.24
CA PRO A 25 -15.12 10.89 -12.08
C PRO A 25 -13.87 10.22 -12.65
N ASP A 26 -12.70 10.71 -12.23
CA ASP A 26 -11.41 10.18 -12.64
C ASP A 26 -11.44 8.67 -12.44
N MET A 27 -11.59 7.89 -13.52
CA MET A 27 -11.60 6.43 -13.47
C MET A 27 -10.20 5.84 -13.28
N TYR A 28 -9.37 6.57 -12.52
CA TYR A 28 -8.03 6.21 -12.06
C TYR A 28 -7.88 6.45 -10.56
N ASP A 29 -8.97 6.52 -9.79
CA ASP A 29 -8.92 6.24 -8.36
C ASP A 29 -8.58 4.76 -8.19
N ASN A 30 -7.28 4.42 -8.26
CA ASN A 30 -6.80 3.17 -7.69
C ASN A 30 -7.30 3.17 -6.24
N PRO A 31 -8.17 2.23 -5.84
CA PRO A 31 -8.76 2.26 -4.52
C PRO A 31 -7.63 2.31 -3.50
N THR A 32 -7.57 3.39 -2.73
CA THR A 32 -6.57 3.52 -1.68
C THR A 32 -6.84 2.44 -0.65
N SER A 33 -5.97 1.45 -0.58
CA SER A 33 -6.06 0.40 0.43
C SER A 33 -5.40 0.89 1.71
N GLU A 34 -5.98 0.55 2.86
CA GLU A 34 -5.25 0.61 4.13
C GLU A 34 -4.02 -0.30 4.02
N VAL A 35 -2.86 0.18 4.45
CA VAL A 35 -1.64 -0.63 4.46
C VAL A 35 -1.78 -1.69 5.55
N GLN A 36 -2.14 -2.91 5.15
CA GLN A 36 -2.29 -4.06 6.02
C GLN A 36 -1.79 -5.33 5.32
N ALA A 37 -0.91 -6.06 6.00
CA ALA A 37 -0.42 -7.37 5.57
C ALA A 37 -0.23 -8.27 6.78
N GLY A 38 -0.84 -9.47 6.76
CA GLY A 38 -0.67 -10.43 7.85
C GLY A 38 -0.92 -9.83 9.23
N GLN A 39 0.14 -9.81 10.05
CA GLN A 39 0.14 -9.30 11.43
C GLN A 39 0.49 -7.81 11.53
N ALA A 40 0.75 -7.10 10.43
CA ALA A 40 1.18 -5.71 10.45
C ALA A 40 0.19 -4.79 9.74
N ARG A 41 0.03 -3.58 10.27
CA ARG A 41 -0.77 -2.52 9.66
C ARG A 41 -0.19 -1.14 9.94
N ILE A 42 -0.54 -0.16 9.10
CA ILE A 42 -0.36 1.26 9.40
C ILE A 42 -1.77 1.91 9.41
N PRO A 43 -2.36 2.12 10.59
CA PRO A 43 -3.76 2.53 10.70
C PRO A 43 -4.03 3.86 10.02
N GLY A 44 -5.09 3.92 9.22
CA GLY A 44 -5.52 5.15 8.56
C GLY A 44 -4.59 5.63 7.43
N LEU A 45 -3.54 4.88 7.09
CA LEU A 45 -2.68 5.16 5.96
C LEU A 45 -3.30 4.58 4.68
N SER A 46 -3.79 5.47 3.83
CA SER A 46 -4.36 5.17 2.52
C SER A 46 -3.30 5.36 1.44
N CYS A 47 -2.89 4.27 0.78
CA CYS A 47 -1.85 4.30 -0.25
C CYS A 47 -2.33 3.69 -1.58
N THR A 48 -1.59 3.99 -2.65
CA THR A 48 -1.83 3.39 -3.96
C THR A 48 -1.20 2.01 -3.99
N GLU A 49 -1.95 0.97 -4.35
CA GLU A 49 -1.36 -0.35 -4.60
C GLU A 49 -0.46 -0.31 -5.85
N GLU A 50 0.77 -0.83 -5.75
CA GLU A 50 1.72 -0.84 -6.87
C GLU A 50 1.40 -1.94 -7.89
N GLU A 51 1.77 -1.73 -9.15
CA GLU A 51 1.71 -2.77 -10.18
C GLU A 51 2.56 -4.00 -9.76
N GLY A 52 1.99 -5.19 -9.90
CA GLY A 52 2.64 -6.44 -9.50
C GLY A 52 2.57 -6.71 -7.99
N SER A 53 1.79 -5.92 -7.22
CA SER A 53 1.30 -6.32 -5.91
C SER A 53 0.55 -7.65 -6.03
N THR A 54 0.80 -8.56 -5.09
CA THR A 54 0.09 -9.84 -5.01
C THR A 54 -0.34 -10.09 -3.57
N GLY A 55 -1.35 -10.93 -3.35
CA GLY A 55 -1.77 -11.27 -1.99
C GLY A 55 -0.67 -11.86 -1.10
N SER A 56 0.38 -12.46 -1.68
CA SER A 56 1.53 -13.01 -0.92
C SER A 56 2.69 -12.03 -0.73
N GLU A 57 2.79 -11.02 -1.59
CA GLU A 57 3.82 -9.99 -1.55
C GLU A 57 3.19 -8.64 -1.92
N PRO A 58 2.34 -8.08 -1.04
CA PRO A 58 1.62 -6.86 -1.36
C PRO A 58 2.56 -5.66 -1.32
N ARG A 59 2.25 -4.66 -2.15
CA ARG A 59 3.11 -3.49 -2.39
C ARG A 59 2.28 -2.21 -2.52
N TRP A 60 2.77 -1.14 -1.93
CA TRP A 60 2.11 0.17 -1.92
C TRP A 60 3.10 1.29 -2.20
N ASP A 61 2.63 2.34 -2.86
CA ASP A 61 3.28 3.65 -2.91
C ASP A 61 2.48 4.65 -2.08
N CYS A 62 3.16 5.20 -1.07
CA CYS A 62 2.63 6.17 -0.11
C CYS A 62 3.35 7.50 -0.31
N ASP A 63 2.92 8.28 -1.30
CA ASP A 63 3.51 9.57 -1.67
C ASP A 63 5.03 9.48 -1.93
N GLY A 64 5.43 8.51 -2.74
CA GLY A 64 6.85 8.26 -3.06
C GLY A 64 7.63 7.48 -2.00
N THR A 65 6.95 6.98 -0.96
CA THR A 65 7.51 5.96 -0.06
C THR A 65 6.94 4.60 -0.39
N GLN A 66 7.78 3.71 -0.90
CA GLN A 66 7.41 2.35 -1.25
C GLN A 66 7.36 1.47 -0.02
N ILE A 67 6.27 0.72 0.13
CA ILE A 67 6.08 -0.27 1.18
C ILE A 67 5.88 -1.63 0.52
N ARG A 68 6.65 -2.63 0.94
CA ARG A 68 6.46 -4.02 0.50
C ARG A 68 6.36 -4.92 1.71
N ALA A 69 5.44 -5.87 1.69
CA ALA A 69 5.32 -6.83 2.78
C ALA A 69 5.48 -8.28 2.32
N LYS A 70 5.83 -9.15 3.27
CA LYS A 70 5.95 -10.60 3.06
C LYS A 70 5.77 -11.37 4.35
N GLU A 71 5.01 -12.46 4.31
CA GLU A 71 4.86 -13.36 5.46
C GLU A 71 5.81 -14.57 5.33
N VAL A 72 6.59 -14.84 6.37
CA VAL A 72 7.53 -15.96 6.39
C VAL A 72 7.58 -16.62 7.77
N GLY A 73 7.52 -17.96 7.79
CA GLY A 73 7.81 -18.74 8.99
C GLY A 73 9.31 -18.73 9.30
N VAL A 74 9.70 -18.09 10.40
CA VAL A 74 11.11 -17.96 10.83
C VAL A 74 11.26 -18.25 12.32
N GLN A 75 12.43 -18.79 12.72
CA GLN A 75 12.76 -19.07 14.12
C GLN A 75 13.52 -17.91 14.78
N ASP A 76 14.64 -17.48 14.19
CA ASP A 76 15.41 -16.32 14.66
C ASP A 76 14.96 -15.06 13.92
N LYS A 77 14.29 -14.19 14.65
CA LYS A 77 13.54 -13.04 14.15
C LYS A 77 14.46 -11.87 13.87
N ASP A 78 15.39 -11.61 14.78
CA ASP A 78 16.42 -10.58 14.64
C ASP A 78 17.32 -10.87 13.43
N GLN A 79 17.78 -12.11 13.29
CA GLN A 79 18.56 -12.52 12.13
C GLN A 79 17.71 -12.50 10.84
N ALA A 80 16.43 -12.84 10.91
CA ALA A 80 15.53 -12.77 9.76
C ALA A 80 15.30 -11.32 9.31
N THR A 81 15.11 -10.36 10.22
CA THR A 81 14.96 -8.93 9.90
C THR A 81 16.18 -8.37 9.20
N ARG A 82 17.39 -8.69 9.68
CA ARG A 82 18.64 -8.33 8.98
C ARG A 82 18.73 -8.92 7.58
N ARG A 83 18.40 -10.22 7.44
CA ARG A 83 18.39 -10.90 6.12
C ARG A 83 17.37 -10.29 5.18
N TYR A 84 16.21 -9.90 5.70
CA TYR A 84 15.16 -9.25 4.93
C TYR A 84 15.60 -7.87 4.45
N LEU A 85 16.16 -7.04 5.34
CA LEU A 85 16.73 -5.75 4.99
C LEU A 85 17.79 -5.89 3.89
N ARG A 86 18.72 -6.85 4.04
CA ARG A 86 19.73 -7.16 3.02
C ARG A 86 19.10 -7.51 1.68
N ALA A 87 18.10 -8.38 1.68
CA ALA A 87 17.45 -8.84 0.44
C ALA A 87 16.78 -7.67 -0.29
N MET A 88 16.17 -6.73 0.45
CA MET A 88 15.51 -5.55 -0.11
C MET A 88 16.50 -4.44 -0.52
N GLY A 89 17.66 -4.38 0.13
CA GLY A 89 18.77 -3.51 -0.24
C GLY A 89 19.59 -3.99 -1.44
N GLU A 90 19.31 -5.19 -1.98
CA GLU A 90 20.09 -5.84 -3.05
C GLU A 90 21.59 -6.00 -2.72
N GLY A 91 21.95 -5.87 -1.44
CA GLY A 91 23.32 -5.91 -0.94
C GLY A 91 23.82 -7.33 -0.69
N THR A 92 25.15 -7.49 -0.71
CA THR A 92 25.81 -8.76 -0.35
C THR A 92 26.22 -8.81 1.13
N ALA A 93 26.60 -7.66 1.70
CA ALA A 93 26.95 -7.51 3.10
C ALA A 93 25.71 -7.60 4.00
N MET A 94 25.88 -8.10 5.22
CA MET A 94 24.80 -8.07 6.21
C MET A 94 24.73 -6.66 6.81
N PRO A 95 23.54 -6.03 6.90
CA PRO A 95 23.38 -4.74 7.53
C PRO A 95 23.89 -4.74 8.97
N GLU A 96 24.74 -3.77 9.26
CA GLU A 96 25.22 -3.45 10.61
C GLU A 96 24.21 -2.54 11.31
N GLY A 97 24.39 -2.30 12.62
CA GLY A 97 23.46 -1.48 13.42
C GLY A 97 22.59 -2.32 14.35
N ASP A 98 22.05 -1.68 15.38
CA ASP A 98 21.24 -2.34 16.39
C ASP A 98 19.79 -2.49 15.93
N ILE A 99 19.19 -3.64 16.26
CA ILE A 99 17.76 -3.84 16.04
C ILE A 99 17.02 -3.19 17.20
N ASP A 100 16.20 -2.20 16.87
CA ASP A 100 15.26 -1.61 17.82
C ASP A 100 14.11 -2.58 18.07
N ARG A 101 13.73 -2.75 19.35
CA ARG A 101 12.74 -3.73 19.79
C ARG A 101 11.65 -3.03 20.57
N ASP A 102 10.43 -3.15 20.07
CA ASP A 102 9.22 -2.62 20.70
C ASP A 102 8.15 -3.71 20.72
N GLY A 103 8.09 -4.46 21.83
CA GLY A 103 7.21 -5.61 21.98
C GLY A 103 7.43 -6.66 20.88
N ASP A 104 6.39 -6.87 20.06
CA ASP A 104 6.38 -7.82 18.94
C ASP A 104 7.06 -7.25 17.68
N LYS A 105 7.42 -5.97 17.67
CA LYS A 105 8.05 -5.27 16.54
C LYS A 105 9.57 -5.26 16.68
N ARG A 106 10.27 -5.54 15.57
CA ARG A 106 11.70 -5.30 15.41
C ARG A 106 11.93 -4.42 14.21
N THR A 107 12.73 -3.37 14.38
CA THR A 107 13.04 -2.40 13.33
C THR A 107 14.54 -2.31 13.12
N LEU A 108 14.98 -2.26 11.87
CA LEU A 108 16.37 -2.01 11.48
C LEU A 108 16.40 -1.14 10.23
N SER A 109 17.19 -0.08 10.28
CA SER A 109 17.36 0.87 9.19
C SER A 109 18.77 0.77 8.61
N ASP A 110 18.89 0.94 7.29
CA ASP A 110 20.15 1.08 6.58
C ASP A 110 19.95 2.08 5.42
N GLY A 111 20.49 3.29 5.58
CA GLY A 111 20.30 4.37 4.61
C GLY A 111 18.84 4.83 4.51
N ASP A 112 18.28 4.75 3.30
CA ASP A 112 16.88 5.13 2.99
C ASP A 112 15.89 3.97 3.13
N LEU A 113 16.37 2.79 3.55
CA LEU A 113 15.60 1.56 3.67
C LEU A 113 15.42 1.18 5.13
N VAL A 114 14.18 0.92 5.52
CA VAL A 114 13.81 0.42 6.84
C VAL A 114 13.17 -0.96 6.69
N ALA A 115 13.63 -1.93 7.45
CA ALA A 115 13.02 -3.24 7.58
C ALA A 115 12.36 -3.40 8.94
N ILE A 116 11.15 -3.92 8.93
CA ILE A 116 10.34 -4.16 10.12
C ILE A 116 9.90 -5.61 10.10
N SER A 117 9.94 -6.28 11.24
CA SER A 117 9.25 -7.55 11.43
C SER A 117 8.26 -7.44 12.58
N VAL A 118 7.03 -7.89 12.35
CA VAL A 118 5.97 -7.93 13.36
C VAL A 118 5.62 -9.38 13.67
N GLU A 119 5.68 -9.72 14.95
CA GLU A 119 5.36 -11.05 15.48
C GLU A 119 3.89 -11.17 15.88
N GLY A 120 3.37 -12.38 15.73
CA GLY A 120 2.03 -12.76 16.16
C GLY A 120 1.88 -14.26 16.24
N ASP A 121 0.64 -14.74 16.33
CA ASP A 121 0.35 -16.18 16.48
C ASP A 121 0.61 -16.96 15.18
N GLY A 122 0.77 -16.26 14.06
CA GLY A 122 1.03 -16.81 12.73
C GLY A 122 2.47 -16.63 12.25
N PRO A 123 2.70 -16.69 10.92
CA PRO A 123 3.97 -16.31 10.31
C PRO A 123 4.38 -14.88 10.70
N THR A 124 5.69 -14.61 10.72
CA THR A 124 6.17 -13.24 10.92
C THR A 124 5.89 -12.45 9.65
N THR A 125 5.29 -11.28 9.82
CA THR A 125 5.13 -10.32 8.73
C THR A 125 6.34 -9.42 8.70
N PHE A 126 6.98 -9.34 7.54
CA PHE A 126 8.06 -8.41 7.27
C PHE A 126 7.52 -7.26 6.41
N LEU A 127 7.96 -6.04 6.71
CA LEU A 127 7.77 -4.87 5.85
C LEU A 127 9.12 -4.27 5.49
N SER A 128 9.23 -3.75 4.28
CA SER A 128 10.29 -2.87 3.87
C SER A 128 9.70 -1.55 3.44
N LEU A 129 10.28 -0.46 3.94
CA LEU A 129 9.87 0.90 3.63
C LEU A 129 11.08 1.61 3.02
N ARG A 130 10.92 2.17 1.82
CA ARG A 130 11.96 2.93 1.14
C ARG A 130 11.40 4.24 0.63
N GLY A 131 12.04 5.35 0.99
CA GLY A 131 11.65 6.68 0.50
C GLY A 131 11.62 7.74 1.60
N PRO A 132 11.12 8.95 1.29
CA PRO A 132 11.25 10.12 2.14
C PRO A 132 10.55 10.01 3.50
N ARG A 133 9.53 9.18 3.63
CA ARG A 133 8.78 8.97 4.87
C ARG A 133 9.05 7.60 5.50
N ALA A 134 10.06 6.86 5.06
CA ALA A 134 10.29 5.48 5.50
C ALA A 134 10.46 5.35 7.03
N GLU A 135 11.27 6.22 7.64
CA GLU A 135 11.48 6.22 9.10
C GLU A 135 10.23 6.66 9.87
N GLU A 136 9.49 7.64 9.36
CA GLU A 136 8.23 8.14 9.95
C GLU A 136 7.18 7.02 9.95
N LEU A 137 6.89 6.45 8.79
CA LEU A 137 5.90 5.38 8.62
C LEU A 137 6.30 4.11 9.38
N ALA A 138 7.60 3.85 9.57
CA ALA A 138 8.07 2.71 10.37
C ALA A 138 7.67 2.82 11.85
N GLN A 139 7.58 4.04 12.39
CA GLN A 139 7.13 4.26 13.75
C GLN A 139 5.62 4.00 13.90
N GLU A 140 4.85 4.28 12.85
CA GLU A 140 3.40 4.09 12.80
C GLU A 140 2.96 2.63 12.57
N VAL A 141 3.90 1.73 12.26
CA VAL A 141 3.59 0.30 12.12
C VAL A 141 3.15 -0.27 13.47
N GLU A 142 1.97 -0.88 13.45
CA GLU A 142 1.33 -1.58 14.55
C GLU A 142 1.12 -3.06 14.21
N LYS A 143 0.92 -3.86 15.26
CA LYS A 143 0.36 -5.20 15.12
C LYS A 143 -1.15 -5.08 14.80
N ALA A 144 -1.60 -5.85 13.82
CA ALA A 144 -2.98 -5.90 13.36
C ALA A 144 -3.90 -6.77 14.25
#